data_AF-A0A847ZED4-F1
#
_entry.id   AF-A0A847ZED4-F1
#
_cell.length_a   1.000
_cell.length_b   1.000
_cell.length_c   1.000
_cell.angle_alpha   90.00
_cell.angle_beta   90.00
_cell.angle_gamma   90.00
#
_symmetry.space_group_name_H-M   'P 1'
#
loop_
_entity.id
_entity.type
_entity.pdbx_description
1 polymer ?
#
loop_
_entity_poly.entity_id
_entity_poly.type
_entity_poly.pdbx_seq_one_letter_code
_entity_poly.pdbx_strand_id
1 'polypeptide(L)'
;MLKKRIKPVHPGDYLKELLDELEISQYRLAHDLGVGTMRINHVVNGKRPVNAELALRLGRYFSQEPRYWMNLQSRYDMDMAEDALSDQVSHEVQPLRMAG
;
A
#
# COMPACT_ATOMS: atom_id res chain seq x y z
N MET A 1 -26.01 -7.37 -9.14
CA MET A 1 -24.79 -7.92 -9.78
C MET A 1 -23.70 -7.96 -8.72
N LEU A 2 -23.14 -9.13 -8.41
CA LEU A 2 -21.93 -9.22 -7.59
C LEU A 2 -20.82 -8.50 -8.35
N LYS A 3 -20.44 -7.30 -7.89
CA LYS A 3 -19.24 -6.61 -8.38
C LYS A 3 -18.10 -7.59 -8.11
N LYS A 4 -17.45 -8.09 -9.16
CA LYS A 4 -16.28 -8.96 -9.03
C LYS A 4 -15.23 -8.17 -8.26
N ARG A 5 -15.08 -8.44 -6.96
CA ARG A 5 -14.13 -7.71 -6.11
C ARG A 5 -12.73 -8.08 -6.60
N ILE A 6 -12.04 -7.09 -7.15
CA ILE A 6 -10.65 -7.25 -7.57
C ILE A 6 -9.85 -7.48 -6.27
N LYS A 7 -8.96 -8.48 -6.27
CA LYS A 7 -8.14 -8.77 -5.10
C LYS A 7 -7.35 -7.50 -4.70
N PRO A 8 -7.36 -7.09 -3.42
CA PRO A 8 -6.54 -5.98 -2.96
C PRO A 8 -5.06 -6.21 -3.32
N VAL A 9 -4.41 -5.19 -3.89
CA VAL A 9 -3.00 -5.26 -4.31
C VAL A 9 -2.17 -4.47 -3.32
N HIS A 10 -1.25 -5.14 -2.62
CA HIS A 10 -0.39 -4.48 -1.64
C HIS A 10 0.68 -3.66 -2.39
N PRO A 11 1.10 -2.47 -1.90
CA PRO A 11 2.17 -1.70 -2.56
C PRO A 11 3.50 -2.47 -2.69
N GLY A 12 3.69 -3.45 -1.83
CA GLY A 12 4.81 -4.40 -1.88
C GLY A 12 4.83 -5.29 -3.12
N ASP A 13 3.67 -5.64 -3.68
CA ASP A 13 3.59 -6.41 -4.93
C ASP A 13 4.14 -5.54 -6.08
N TYR A 14 3.72 -4.28 -6.16
CA TYR A 14 4.25 -3.31 -7.13
C TYR A 14 5.76 -3.06 -6.92
N LEU A 15 6.21 -2.92 -5.66
CA LEU A 15 7.63 -2.78 -5.36
C LEU A 15 8.43 -3.99 -5.83
N LYS A 16 7.87 -5.21 -5.69
CA LYS A 16 8.51 -6.44 -6.15
C LYS A 16 8.69 -6.45 -7.67
N GLU A 17 7.62 -6.15 -8.40
CA GLU A 17 7.65 -6.07 -9.87
C GLU A 17 8.68 -5.05 -10.34
N LEU A 18 8.71 -3.86 -9.72
CA LEU A 18 9.69 -2.83 -10.03
C LEU A 18 11.14 -3.26 -9.75
N LEU A 19 11.38 -4.00 -8.65
CA LEU A 19 12.70 -4.54 -8.33
C LEU A 19 13.13 -5.61 -9.33
N ASP A 20 12.21 -6.48 -9.74
CA ASP A 20 12.46 -7.52 -10.74
C ASP A 20 12.76 -6.91 -12.12
N GLU A 21 11.99 -5.89 -12.55
CA GLU A 21 12.19 -5.14 -13.80
C GLU A 21 13.54 -4.40 -13.85
N LEU A 22 13.98 -3.85 -12.73
CA LEU A 22 15.24 -3.09 -12.63
C LEU A 22 16.44 -3.97 -12.27
N GLU A 23 16.24 -5.27 -12.06
CA GLU A 23 17.25 -6.22 -11.58
C GLU A 23 17.94 -5.76 -10.27
N ILE A 24 17.18 -5.14 -9.37
CA ILE A 24 17.65 -4.64 -8.08
C ILE A 24 17.24 -5.61 -6.97
N SER A 25 18.20 -6.09 -6.17
CA SER A 25 17.89 -6.92 -5.02
C SER A 25 17.24 -6.12 -3.88
N GLN A 26 16.41 -6.78 -3.06
CA GLN A 26 15.85 -6.17 -1.83
C GLN A 26 16.96 -5.66 -0.89
N TYR A 27 18.10 -6.35 -0.85
CA TYR A 27 19.27 -5.92 -0.07
C TYR A 27 19.83 -4.60 -0.60
N ARG A 28 20.04 -4.49 -1.91
CA ARG A 28 20.54 -3.26 -2.54
C ARG A 28 19.59 -2.10 -2.30
N LEU A 29 18.27 -2.30 -2.52
CA LEU A 29 17.28 -1.27 -2.21
C LEU A 29 17.38 -0.84 -0.75
N ALA A 30 17.39 -1.78 0.19
CA ALA A 30 17.44 -1.46 1.62
C ALA A 30 18.67 -0.62 1.98
N HIS A 31 19.84 -1.01 1.45
CA HIS A 31 21.09 -0.27 1.62
C HIS A 31 20.99 1.16 1.06
N ASP A 32 20.54 1.31 -0.18
CA ASP A 32 20.48 2.61 -0.85
C ASP A 32 19.43 3.54 -0.21
N LEU A 33 18.34 2.96 0.32
CA LEU A 33 17.35 3.70 1.08
C LEU A 33 17.81 3.98 2.52
N GLY A 34 18.86 3.37 3.03
CA GLY A 34 19.28 3.50 4.43
C GLY A 34 18.25 2.94 5.43
N VAL A 35 17.64 1.81 5.10
CA VAL A 35 16.69 1.09 5.96
C VAL A 35 17.09 -0.39 6.11
N GLY A 36 16.55 -1.09 7.11
CA GLY A 36 16.87 -2.52 7.28
C GLY A 36 16.30 -3.40 6.17
N THR A 37 17.06 -4.37 5.67
CA THR A 37 16.61 -5.33 4.64
C THR A 37 15.36 -6.10 5.04
N MET A 38 15.23 -6.46 6.33
CA MET A 38 14.03 -7.10 6.88
C MET A 38 12.78 -6.23 6.67
N ARG A 39 12.90 -4.90 6.74
CA ARG A 39 11.78 -3.98 6.50
C ARG A 39 11.32 -4.06 5.05
N ILE A 40 12.25 -4.01 4.10
CA ILE A 40 11.93 -4.15 2.67
C ILE A 40 11.32 -5.51 2.38
N ASN A 41 11.88 -6.58 2.95
CA ASN A 41 11.34 -7.93 2.80
C ASN A 41 9.90 -8.04 3.32
N HIS A 42 9.61 -7.47 4.49
CA HIS A 42 8.24 -7.46 5.02
C HIS A 42 7.28 -6.66 4.13
N VAL A 43 7.72 -5.53 3.58
CA VAL A 43 6.89 -4.73 2.65
C VAL A 43 6.59 -5.53 1.38
N VAL A 44 7.62 -6.07 0.73
CA VAL A 44 7.48 -6.86 -0.51
C VAL A 44 6.60 -8.10 -0.31
N ASN A 45 6.59 -8.70 0.87
CA ASN A 45 5.73 -9.84 1.19
C ASN A 45 4.35 -9.45 1.79
N GLY A 46 3.95 -8.18 1.74
CA GLY A 46 2.65 -7.73 2.25
C GLY A 46 2.49 -7.81 3.77
N LYS A 47 3.58 -8.00 4.53
CA LYS A 47 3.57 -8.14 5.99
C LYS A 47 3.66 -6.80 6.72
N ARG A 48 4.12 -5.74 6.05
CA ARG A 48 4.19 -4.38 6.58
C ARG A 48 3.80 -3.36 5.53
N PRO A 49 3.13 -2.27 5.92
CA PRO A 49 2.72 -1.23 4.99
C PRO A 49 3.91 -0.37 4.55
N VAL A 50 3.72 0.34 3.44
CA VAL A 50 4.52 1.51 3.10
C VAL A 50 3.98 2.71 3.89
N ASN A 51 4.76 3.19 4.86
CA ASN A 51 4.44 4.39 5.61
C ASN A 51 5.04 5.65 4.96
N ALA A 52 4.68 6.84 5.46
CA ALA A 52 5.13 8.11 4.89
C ALA A 52 6.65 8.26 4.79
N GLU A 53 7.39 7.79 5.80
CA GLU A 53 8.86 7.84 5.79
C GLU A 53 9.47 6.95 4.70
N LEU A 54 8.96 5.72 4.52
CA LEU A 54 9.42 4.85 3.43
C LEU A 54 8.99 5.40 2.06
N ALA A 55 7.79 5.98 1.95
CA ALA A 55 7.31 6.61 0.73
C ALA A 55 8.20 7.79 0.29
N LEU A 56 8.69 8.62 1.22
CA LEU A 56 9.66 9.68 0.93
C LEU A 56 10.97 9.13 0.37
N ARG A 57 11.48 8.03 0.97
CA ARG A 57 12.71 7.37 0.51
C ARG A 57 12.55 6.73 -0.86
N LEU A 58 11.47 5.96 -1.07
CA LEU A 58 11.15 5.31 -2.34
C LEU A 58 10.94 6.36 -3.45
N GLY A 59 10.19 7.42 -3.17
CA GLY A 59 9.98 8.52 -4.12
C GLY A 59 11.29 9.16 -4.54
N ARG A 60 12.19 9.44 -3.60
CA ARG A 60 13.52 9.98 -3.94
C ARG A 60 14.38 9.00 -4.73
N TYR A 61 14.37 7.71 -4.39
CA TYR A 61 15.20 6.70 -5.05
C TYR A 61 14.75 6.40 -6.49
N PHE A 62 13.44 6.26 -6.71
CA PHE A 62 12.87 5.95 -8.02
C PHE A 62 12.49 7.20 -8.83
N SER A 63 12.80 8.41 -8.35
CA SER A 63 12.37 9.67 -8.97
C SER A 63 10.85 9.75 -9.20
N GLN A 64 10.09 9.27 -8.22
CA GLN A 64 8.63 9.26 -8.20
C GLN A 64 8.09 10.21 -7.12
N GLU A 65 6.84 10.64 -7.25
CA GLU A 65 6.20 11.40 -6.18
C GLU A 65 5.99 10.49 -4.95
N PRO A 66 6.42 10.88 -3.73
CA PRO A 66 6.18 10.10 -2.52
C PRO A 66 4.70 9.76 -2.28
N ARG A 67 3.78 10.65 -2.69
CA ARG A 67 2.33 10.42 -2.56
C ARG A 67 1.86 9.25 -3.39
N TYR A 68 2.53 8.90 -4.48
CA TYR A 68 2.20 7.72 -5.28
C TYR A 68 2.18 6.46 -4.40
N TRP A 69 3.23 6.24 -3.61
CA TRP A 69 3.34 5.11 -2.70
C TRP A 69 2.29 5.12 -1.58
N MET A 70 2.00 6.29 -1.01
CA MET A 70 0.93 6.44 -0.01
C MET A 70 -0.45 6.19 -0.60
N ASN A 71 -0.69 6.56 -1.85
CA ASN A 71 -1.95 6.31 -2.53
C ASN A 71 -2.15 4.82 -2.80
N LEU A 72 -1.09 4.08 -3.17
CA LEU A 72 -1.15 2.62 -3.26
C LEU A 72 -1.52 2.00 -1.91
N GLN A 73 -0.86 2.43 -0.83
CA GLN A 73 -1.14 1.91 0.51
C GLN A 73 -2.58 2.20 0.94
N SER A 74 -3.04 3.45 0.74
CA SER A 74 -4.38 3.86 1.11
C SER A 74 -5.46 3.09 0.34
N ARG A 75 -5.22 2.79 -0.95
CA ARG A 75 -6.14 1.95 -1.75
C ARG A 75 -6.21 0.53 -1.19
N TYR A 76 -5.05 -0.09 -0.94
CA TYR A 76 -4.99 -1.42 -0.35
C TYR A 76 -5.70 -1.48 1.01
N ASP A 77 -5.44 -0.52 1.89
CA ASP A 77 -6.04 -0.46 3.23
C ASP A 77 -7.56 -0.28 3.14
N MET A 78 -8.04 0.56 2.23
CA MET A 78 -9.47 0.75 1.99
C MET A 78 -10.14 -0.50 1.43
N ASP A 79 -9.55 -1.15 0.43
CA ASP A 79 -10.09 -2.39 -0.14
C ASP A 79 -10.21 -3.48 0.93
N MET A 80 -9.16 -3.65 1.75
CA MET A 80 -9.16 -4.60 2.87
C MET A 80 -10.21 -4.26 3.93
N ALA A 81 -10.38 -2.97 4.26
CA ALA A 81 -11.37 -2.52 5.23
C ALA A 81 -12.80 -2.67 4.70
N GLU A 82 -13.05 -2.37 3.43
CA GLU A 82 -14.35 -2.58 2.79
C GLU A 82 -14.72 -4.07 2.73
N ASP A 83 -13.75 -4.94 2.47
CA ASP A 83 -13.96 -6.39 2.51
C ASP A 83 -14.30 -6.91 3.91
N ALA A 84 -13.67 -6.37 4.95
CA ALA A 84 -13.88 -6.83 6.33
C ALA A 84 -15.08 -6.18 7.04
N LEU A 85 -15.37 -4.91 6.75
CA LEU A 85 -16.21 -4.07 7.62
C LEU A 85 -17.42 -3.43 6.92
N SER A 86 -17.51 -3.45 5.59
CA SER A 86 -18.55 -2.66 4.87
C SER A 86 -19.97 -3.03 5.30
N ASP A 87 -20.27 -4.34 5.41
CA ASP A 87 -21.59 -4.79 5.85
C ASP A 87 -21.87 -4.35 7.30
N GLN A 88 -20.92 -4.53 8.23
CA GLN A 88 -21.09 -4.12 9.62
C GLN A 88 -21.31 -2.60 9.74
N VAL A 89 -20.45 -1.80 9.10
CA VAL A 89 -20.53 -0.32 9.12
C VAL A 89 -21.88 0.15 8.59
N SER A 90 -22.42 -0.49 7.55
CA SER A 90 -23.73 -0.14 6.99
C SER A 90 -24.91 -0.34 7.96
N HIS A 91 -24.79 -1.29 8.90
CA HIS A 91 -25.81 -1.54 9.92
C HIS A 91 -25.63 -0.65 11.17
N GLU A 92 -24.38 -0.32 11.51
CA GLU A 92 -24.05 0.43 12.74
C GLU A 92 -24.08 1.95 12.58
N VAL A 93 -23.74 2.47 11.39
CA VAL A 93 -23.58 3.90 11.16
C VAL A 93 -24.74 4.46 10.35
N GLN A 94 -25.53 5.34 10.95
CA GLN A 94 -26.55 6.10 10.22
C GLN A 94 -25.93 7.33 9.56
N PRO A 95 -26.13 7.56 8.24
CA PRO A 95 -25.67 8.77 7.58
C PRO A 95 -26.30 10.02 8.19
N LEU A 96 -25.47 11.05 8.37
CA LEU A 96 -25.97 12.36 8.79
C LEU A 96 -26.96 12.88 7.74
N ARG A 97 -28.22 13.07 8.15
CA ARG A 97 -29.24 13.74 7.35
C ARG A 97 -29.20 15.22 7.70
N MET A 98 -28.78 16.07 6.76
CA MET A 98 -28.92 17.53 6.92
C MET A 98 -30.40 17.88 6.75
N ALA A 99 -30.99 18.57 7.73
CA ALA A 99 -32.30 19.21 7.53
C ALA A 99 -32.11 20.36 6.53
N GLY A 100 -33.00 20.43 5.53
CA GLY A 100 -32.98 21.44 4.48
C GLY A 100 -33.23 22.86 4.96
#